data_AF-U6L254-F1
#
_entry.id   AF-U6L254-F1
#
_cell.length_a   1.000
_cell.length_b   1.000
_cell.length_c   1.000
_cell.angle_alpha   90.00
_cell.angle_beta   90.00
_cell.angle_gamma   90.00
#
_symmetry.space_group_name_H-M   'P 1'
#
loop_
_entity.id
_entity.type
_entity.pdbx_description
1 polymer ?
#
loop_
_entity_poly.entity_id
_entity_poly.type
_entity_poly.pdbx_seq_one_letter_code
_entity_poly.pdbx_strand_id
1 'polypeptide(L)'
;MFGLDLKDPGRYFALWDFLKKESSLSNSSNSNSSSSRRERCLTESPSLLRLSLEVSLLSQSRERTIEVLREMYIHRVYPTPQLASQLAAAARQVTEVHLLLRNLLLLQQHEEYSKQQRRQQLLQTRIDEHELEVYRQGRPSVRSNETEQQQIRRRFFEKMDRKPKPWLPLSEFIKKKQKGGEEYAKRHDRPSPNTLDI
;
A
#
# COMPACT_ATOMS: atom_id res chain seq x y z
N MET A 1 26.20 19.77 36.91
CA MET A 1 24.81 19.33 37.17
C MET A 1 23.94 19.55 35.93
N PHE A 2 24.16 18.78 34.85
CA PHE A 2 23.37 18.87 33.60
C PHE A 2 22.27 17.79 33.50
N GLY A 3 22.06 16.98 34.54
CA GLY A 3 21.31 15.71 34.42
C GLY A 3 19.83 15.73 34.81
N LEU A 4 19.33 16.79 35.49
CA LEU A 4 17.96 16.81 36.00
C LEU A 4 16.97 17.49 35.04
N ASP A 5 17.40 18.52 34.31
CA ASP A 5 16.55 19.25 33.34
C ASP A 5 16.41 18.54 31.98
N LEU A 6 17.25 17.55 31.69
CA LEU A 6 17.14 16.72 30.48
C LEU A 6 16.10 15.59 30.59
N LYS A 7 15.39 15.47 31.71
CA LYS A 7 14.32 14.47 31.87
C LYS A 7 13.13 14.71 30.97
N ASP A 8 12.87 15.96 30.60
CA ASP A 8 11.79 16.29 29.68
C ASP A 8 12.24 16.11 28.23
N PRO A 9 11.70 15.13 27.49
CA PRO A 9 12.12 14.87 26.12
C PRO A 9 11.87 16.07 25.21
N GLY A 10 10.83 16.86 25.47
CA GLY A 10 10.53 18.09 24.71
C GLY A 10 11.61 19.16 24.86
N ARG A 11 12.11 19.39 26.08
CA ARG A 11 13.19 20.36 26.35
C ARG A 11 14.50 19.89 25.73
N TYR A 12 14.77 18.59 25.84
CA TYR A 12 15.93 17.97 25.22
C TYR A 12 15.97 18.18 23.70
N PHE A 13 14.88 17.87 23.01
CA PHE A 13 14.84 18.01 21.55
C PHE A 13 14.82 19.48 21.10
N ALA A 14 14.25 20.39 21.88
CA ALA A 14 14.34 21.82 21.60
C ALA A 14 15.82 22.31 21.63
N LEU A 15 16.60 21.87 22.62
CA LEU A 15 18.02 22.20 22.73
C LEU A 15 18.85 21.50 21.65
N TRP A 16 18.52 20.26 21.33
CA TRP A 16 19.13 19.51 20.24
C TRP A 16 18.92 20.19 18.87
N ASP A 17 17.70 20.65 18.58
CA ASP A 17 17.38 21.37 17.35
C ASP A 17 18.08 22.73 17.31
N PHE A 18 18.19 23.42 18.45
CA PHE A 18 18.95 24.66 18.58
C PHE A 18 20.44 24.44 18.25
N LEU A 19 21.06 23.41 18.84
CA LEU A 19 22.46 23.05 18.56
C LEU A 19 22.69 22.69 17.09
N LYS A 20 21.74 21.97 16.46
CA LYS A 20 21.79 21.71 15.02
C LYS A 20 21.75 22.99 14.20
N LYS A 21 20.90 23.93 14.56
CA LYS A 21 20.76 25.21 13.87
C LYS A 21 22.01 26.08 14.01
N GLU A 22 22.61 26.14 15.20
CA GLU A 22 23.88 26.85 15.39
C GLU A 22 25.02 26.23 14.56
N SER A 23 25.08 24.89 14.50
CA SER A 23 26.11 24.20 13.71
C SER A 23 25.98 24.38 12.19
N SER A 24 24.76 24.57 11.67
CA SER A 24 24.56 24.86 10.25
C SER A 24 24.87 26.32 9.93
N LEU A 25 24.61 27.25 10.86
CA LEU A 25 24.96 28.66 10.73
C LEU A 25 26.47 28.92 10.87
N SER A 26 27.19 28.18 11.73
CA SER A 26 28.65 28.30 11.86
C SER A 26 29.38 27.85 10.59
N ASN A 27 28.85 26.82 9.91
CA ASN A 27 29.42 26.33 8.64
C ASN A 27 29.16 27.27 7.45
N SER A 28 28.15 28.15 7.51
CA SER A 28 27.91 29.18 6.48
C SER A 28 28.63 30.50 6.75
N SER A 29 29.21 30.69 7.94
CA SER A 29 29.63 32.01 8.44
C SER A 29 31.03 31.98 9.07
N ASN A 30 32.08 31.66 8.28
CA ASN A 30 33.37 32.38 8.29
C ASN A 30 34.45 31.66 7.49
N SER A 31 34.87 32.33 6.42
CA SER A 31 36.28 32.56 6.13
C SER A 31 36.90 33.38 7.28
N ASN A 32 38.08 32.95 7.73
CA ASN A 32 39.07 33.71 8.50
C ASN A 32 38.76 34.03 9.98
N SER A 33 38.93 33.04 10.86
CA SER A 33 39.49 33.29 12.20
C SER A 33 40.23 32.06 12.72
N SER A 34 41.55 32.10 12.60
CA SER A 34 42.47 31.13 13.17
C SER A 34 42.61 31.33 14.68
N SER A 35 41.78 30.63 15.46
CA SER A 35 42.15 30.27 16.83
C SER A 35 41.70 28.83 17.12
N SER A 36 42.69 28.03 17.50
CA SER A 36 42.65 26.59 17.58
C SER A 36 41.85 26.08 18.78
N ARG A 37 40.61 25.68 18.55
CA ARG A 37 39.98 24.51 19.19
C ARG A 37 39.00 23.96 18.17
N ARG A 38 39.20 22.70 17.74
CA ARG A 38 38.27 21.99 16.87
C ARG A 38 36.90 21.99 17.56
N GLU A 39 36.02 22.92 17.18
CA GLU A 39 34.60 22.85 17.45
C GLU A 39 34.07 21.65 16.65
N ARG A 40 34.28 20.45 17.19
CA ARG A 40 33.55 19.27 16.74
C ARG A 40 32.10 19.60 17.00
N CYS A 41 31.32 19.63 15.93
CA CYS A 41 29.89 19.85 15.97
C CYS A 41 29.32 18.94 17.08
N LEU A 42 28.72 19.52 18.13
CA LEU A 42 28.36 18.78 19.35
C LEU A 42 27.40 17.62 19.05
N THR A 43 26.66 17.72 17.93
CA THR A 43 25.76 16.69 17.39
C THR A 43 26.48 15.45 16.85
N GLU A 44 27.78 15.52 16.58
CA GLU A 44 28.62 14.39 16.15
C GLU A 44 29.08 13.51 17.32
N SER A 45 28.91 13.98 18.56
CA SER A 45 29.41 13.25 19.72
C SER A 45 28.64 11.93 19.91
N PRO A 46 29.33 10.78 19.96
CA PRO A 46 28.68 9.47 19.94
C PRO A 46 27.88 9.20 21.22
N SER A 47 28.28 9.78 22.34
CA SER A 47 27.55 9.72 23.61
C SER A 47 26.24 10.48 23.53
N LEU A 48 26.23 11.64 22.88
CA LEU A 48 25.04 12.47 22.75
C LEU A 48 24.06 11.83 21.76
N LEU A 49 24.51 11.28 20.64
CA LEU A 49 23.65 10.53 19.72
C LEU A 49 23.01 9.28 20.35
N ARG A 50 23.72 8.61 21.27
CA ARG A 50 23.14 7.48 22.03
C ARG A 50 22.12 7.96 23.06
N LEU A 51 22.40 9.07 23.73
CA LEU A 51 21.46 9.70 24.66
C LEU A 51 20.20 10.20 23.94
N SER A 52 20.34 10.81 22.76
CA SER A 52 19.20 11.28 21.98
C SER A 52 18.31 10.12 21.53
N LEU A 53 18.92 8.98 21.19
CA LEU A 53 18.21 7.75 20.87
C LEU A 53 17.46 7.19 22.08
N GLU A 54 18.07 7.23 23.27
CA GLU A 54 17.41 6.81 24.51
C GLU A 54 16.21 7.72 24.82
N VAL A 55 16.38 9.04 24.74
CA VAL A 55 15.31 10.02 24.98
C VAL A 55 14.22 9.93 23.90
N SER A 56 14.57 9.63 22.63
CA SER A 56 13.58 9.44 21.56
C SER A 56 12.72 8.21 21.81
N LEU A 57 13.32 7.11 22.29
CA LEU A 57 12.61 5.90 22.68
C LEU A 57 11.73 6.12 23.91
N LEU A 58 12.21 6.82 24.93
CA LEU A 58 11.43 7.17 26.12
C LEU A 58 10.23 8.04 25.80
N SER A 59 10.39 9.01 24.89
CA SER A 59 9.30 9.86 24.41
C SER A 59 8.35 9.19 23.42
N GLN A 60 8.66 7.95 23.00
CA GLN A 60 7.93 7.20 21.97
C GLN A 60 7.75 8.00 20.66
N SER A 61 8.61 8.98 20.39
CA SER A 61 8.52 9.80 19.19
C SER A 61 9.19 9.09 18.03
N ARG A 62 8.38 8.58 17.09
CA ARG A 62 8.87 7.87 15.89
C ARG A 62 9.70 8.77 14.99
N GLU A 63 9.22 10.00 14.75
CA GLU A 63 9.89 10.96 13.87
C GLU A 63 11.29 11.29 14.38
N ARG A 64 11.40 11.63 15.67
CA ARG A 64 12.69 11.91 16.30
C ARG A 64 13.61 10.70 16.34
N THR A 65 13.07 9.52 16.57
CA THR A 65 13.87 8.27 16.52
C THR A 65 14.46 8.03 15.13
N ILE A 66 13.69 8.27 14.06
CA ILE A 66 14.18 8.15 12.67
C ILE A 66 15.24 9.22 12.37
N GLU A 67 15.02 10.46 12.79
CA GLU A 67 15.99 11.55 12.62
C GLU A 67 17.32 11.20 13.30
N VAL A 68 17.29 10.79 14.56
CA VAL A 68 18.50 10.40 15.31
C VAL A 68 19.19 9.21 14.65
N LEU A 69 18.45 8.19 14.20
CA LEU A 69 19.05 7.05 13.49
C LEU A 69 19.71 7.45 12.17
N ARG A 70 19.16 8.43 11.44
CA ARG A 70 19.79 8.98 10.24
C ARG A 70 21.09 9.70 10.57
N GLU A 71 21.12 10.52 11.61
CA GLU A 71 22.34 11.20 12.07
C GLU A 71 23.40 10.17 12.51
N MET A 72 23.00 9.15 13.27
CA MET A 72 23.88 8.05 13.66
C MET A 72 24.46 7.31 12.45
N TYR A 73 23.66 7.10 11.39
CA TYR A 73 24.12 6.48 10.15
C TYR A 73 25.15 7.35 9.42
N ILE A 74 24.90 8.66 9.31
CA ILE A 74 25.82 9.62 8.68
C ILE A 74 27.16 9.64 9.42
N HIS A 75 27.11 9.73 10.75
CA HIS A 75 28.31 9.81 11.60
C HIS A 75 28.94 8.45 11.95
N ARG A 76 28.42 7.35 11.38
CA ARG A 76 28.89 5.97 11.63
C ARG A 76 28.94 5.61 13.13
N VAL A 77 28.00 6.15 13.91
CA VAL A 77 27.84 5.84 15.33
C VAL A 77 26.82 4.72 15.48
N TYR A 78 27.23 3.64 16.15
CA TYR A 78 26.35 2.50 16.38
C TYR A 78 25.61 2.61 17.72
N PRO A 79 24.33 2.18 17.77
CA PRO A 79 23.59 2.07 19.03
C PRO A 79 24.18 0.98 19.93
N THR A 80 23.92 1.08 21.23
CA THR A 80 24.27 0.00 22.17
C THR A 80 23.36 -1.21 21.92
N PRO A 81 23.78 -2.44 22.26
CA PRO A 81 22.98 -3.64 22.02
C PRO A 81 21.62 -3.59 22.74
N GLN A 82 21.56 -2.93 23.90
CA GLN A 82 20.31 -2.72 24.63
C GLN A 82 19.34 -1.81 23.84
N LEU A 83 19.79 -0.65 23.36
CA LEU A 83 18.97 0.25 22.55
C LEU A 83 18.56 -0.40 21.22
N ALA A 84 19.46 -1.17 20.60
CA ALA A 84 19.16 -1.93 19.39
C ALA A 84 18.07 -2.98 19.63
N SER A 85 18.09 -3.68 20.78
CA SER A 85 17.05 -4.65 21.13
C SER A 85 15.69 -3.99 21.36
N GLN A 86 15.66 -2.82 22.00
CA GLN A 86 14.43 -2.03 22.21
C GLN A 86 13.86 -1.51 20.89
N LEU A 87 14.71 -1.00 20.00
CA LEU A 87 14.31 -0.60 18.65
C LEU A 87 13.74 -1.77 17.85
N ALA A 88 14.36 -2.95 17.94
CA ALA A 88 13.87 -4.14 17.27
C ALA A 88 12.49 -4.56 17.81
N ALA A 89 12.28 -4.50 19.13
CA ALA A 89 10.99 -4.77 19.74
C ALA A 89 9.91 -3.77 19.28
N ALA A 90 10.22 -2.47 19.28
CA ALA A 90 9.32 -1.44 18.78
C ALA A 90 8.99 -1.62 17.28
N ALA A 91 9.99 -1.97 16.46
CA ALA A 91 9.79 -2.24 15.04
C ALA A 91 8.87 -3.44 14.81
N ARG A 92 9.00 -4.52 15.60
CA ARG A 92 8.11 -5.69 15.55
C ARG A 92 6.66 -5.30 15.84
N GLN A 93 6.43 -4.48 16.88
CA GLN A 93 5.09 -3.97 17.19
C GLN A 93 4.48 -3.20 16.01
N VAL A 94 5.26 -2.34 15.35
CA VAL A 94 4.79 -1.62 14.16
C VAL A 94 4.43 -2.58 13.02
N THR A 95 5.24 -3.61 12.79
CA THR A 95 4.92 -4.62 11.78
C THR A 95 3.67 -5.43 12.12
N GLU A 96 3.47 -5.79 13.39
CA GLU A 96 2.26 -6.47 13.87
C GLU A 96 1.02 -5.60 13.66
N VAL A 97 1.11 -4.30 13.97
CA VAL A 97 0.02 -3.34 13.71
C VAL A 97 -0.32 -3.30 12.22
N HIS A 98 0.68 -3.25 11.33
CA HIS A 98 0.43 -3.28 9.88
C HIS A 98 -0.27 -4.57 9.43
N LEU A 99 0.11 -5.72 9.99
CA LEU A 99 -0.52 -7.01 9.69
C LEU A 99 -1.97 -7.06 10.17
N LEU A 100 -2.23 -6.59 11.41
CA LEU A 100 -3.58 -6.53 11.96
C LEU A 100 -4.47 -5.57 11.15
N LEU A 101 -3.97 -4.40 10.79
CA LEU A 101 -4.68 -3.44 9.94
C LEU A 101 -5.06 -4.07 8.59
N ARG A 102 -4.11 -4.76 7.95
CA ARG A 102 -4.39 -5.49 6.70
C ARG A 102 -5.49 -6.53 6.88
N ASN A 103 -5.46 -7.29 7.96
CA ASN A 103 -6.47 -8.32 8.24
C ASN A 103 -7.86 -7.70 8.47
N LEU A 104 -7.93 -6.56 9.18
CA LEU A 104 -9.18 -5.82 9.36
C LEU A 104 -9.75 -5.31 8.04
N LEU A 105 -8.91 -4.80 7.13
CA LEU A 105 -9.36 -4.35 5.80
C LEU A 105 -9.89 -5.51 4.96
N LEU A 106 -9.23 -6.67 4.98
CA LEU A 106 -9.70 -7.86 4.29
C LEU A 106 -11.03 -8.36 4.86
N LEU A 107 -11.17 -8.36 6.19
CA LEU A 107 -12.42 -8.71 6.87
C LEU A 107 -13.55 -7.77 6.45
N GLN A 108 -13.32 -6.45 6.50
CA GLN A 108 -14.29 -5.45 6.08
C GLN A 108 -14.71 -5.65 4.61
N GLN A 109 -13.75 -5.88 3.71
CA GLN A 109 -14.04 -6.14 2.31
C GLN A 109 -14.93 -7.38 2.13
N HIS A 110 -14.64 -8.46 2.86
CA HIS A 110 -15.48 -9.65 2.83
C HIS A 110 -16.88 -9.37 3.36
N GLU A 111 -17.01 -8.70 4.51
CA GLU A 111 -18.31 -8.41 5.10
C GLU A 111 -19.18 -7.56 4.17
N GLU A 112 -18.60 -6.51 3.58
CA GLU A 112 -19.28 -5.67 2.61
C GLU A 112 -19.67 -6.46 1.36
N TYR A 113 -18.77 -7.30 0.83
CA TYR A 113 -19.10 -8.20 -0.28
C TYR A 113 -20.29 -9.11 0.06
N SER A 114 -20.28 -9.75 1.23
CA SER A 114 -21.37 -10.63 1.66
C SER A 114 -22.68 -9.88 1.86
N LYS A 115 -22.67 -8.65 2.40
CA LYS A 115 -23.87 -7.80 2.50
C LYS A 115 -24.43 -7.48 1.12
N GLN A 116 -23.57 -7.10 0.17
CA GLN A 116 -23.98 -6.80 -1.20
C GLN A 116 -24.52 -8.04 -1.91
N GLN A 117 -23.89 -9.21 -1.72
CA GLN A 117 -24.35 -10.47 -2.29
C GLN A 117 -25.75 -10.83 -1.78
N ARG A 118 -25.99 -10.74 -0.46
CA ARG A 118 -27.34 -10.95 0.11
C ARG A 118 -28.36 -9.95 -0.44
N ARG A 119 -27.98 -8.68 -0.58
CA ARG A 119 -28.84 -7.65 -1.17
C ARG A 119 -29.19 -7.96 -2.62
N GLN A 120 -28.22 -8.41 -3.42
CA GLN A 120 -28.44 -8.81 -4.80
C GLN A 120 -29.36 -10.04 -4.88
N GLN A 121 -29.17 -11.03 -4.01
CA GLN A 121 -30.07 -12.19 -3.91
C GLN A 121 -31.51 -11.76 -3.58
N LEU A 122 -31.71 -10.86 -2.61
CA LEU A 122 -33.04 -10.34 -2.29
C LEU A 122 -33.68 -9.52 -3.43
N LEU A 123 -32.87 -8.80 -4.21
CA LEU A 123 -33.37 -8.12 -5.39
C LEU A 123 -33.78 -9.13 -6.46
N GLN A 124 -32.98 -10.19 -6.65
CA GLN A 124 -33.30 -11.25 -7.60
C GLN A 124 -34.61 -11.97 -7.22
N THR A 125 -34.80 -12.32 -5.93
CA THR A 125 -36.05 -12.95 -5.49
C THR A 125 -37.26 -12.07 -5.74
N ARG A 126 -37.16 -10.75 -5.51
CA ARG A 126 -38.26 -9.80 -5.81
C ARG A 126 -38.55 -9.70 -7.31
N ILE A 127 -37.51 -9.73 -8.14
CA ILE A 127 -37.68 -9.76 -9.60
C ILE A 127 -38.42 -11.04 -9.99
N ASP A 128 -38.00 -12.19 -9.46
CA ASP A 128 -38.60 -13.49 -9.77
C ASP A 128 -40.05 -13.57 -9.27
N GLU A 129 -40.36 -13.07 -8.07
CA GLU A 129 -41.72 -12.93 -7.54
C GLU A 129 -42.61 -12.10 -8.46
N HIS A 130 -42.14 -10.92 -8.88
CA HIS A 130 -42.86 -10.06 -9.80
C HIS A 130 -43.05 -10.73 -11.17
N GLU A 131 -42.06 -11.44 -11.69
CA GLU A 131 -42.18 -12.21 -12.94
C GLU A 131 -43.28 -13.27 -12.82
N LEU A 132 -43.33 -14.01 -11.71
CA LEU A 132 -44.40 -14.99 -11.45
C LEU A 132 -45.79 -14.34 -11.38
N GLU A 133 -45.91 -13.15 -10.78
CA GLU A 133 -47.16 -12.39 -10.75
C GLU A 133 -47.60 -11.96 -12.16
N VAL A 134 -46.67 -11.49 -13.00
CA VAL A 134 -46.93 -11.11 -14.40
C VAL A 134 -47.39 -12.34 -15.20
N TYR A 135 -46.74 -13.49 -15.03
CA TYR A 135 -47.16 -14.75 -15.65
C TYR A 135 -48.57 -15.17 -15.19
N ARG A 136 -48.86 -15.07 -13.88
CA ARG A 136 -50.19 -15.37 -13.34
C ARG A 136 -51.28 -14.48 -13.94
N GLN A 137 -50.95 -13.23 -14.26
CA GLN A 137 -51.86 -12.29 -14.94
C GLN A 137 -51.96 -12.53 -16.45
N GLY A 138 -51.27 -13.54 -17.01
CA GLY A 138 -51.28 -13.87 -18.43
C GLY A 138 -50.55 -12.87 -19.32
N ARG A 139 -49.75 -11.97 -18.73
CA ARG A 139 -48.96 -10.99 -19.47
C ARG A 139 -47.62 -11.60 -19.90
N PRO A 140 -47.09 -11.24 -21.08
CA PRO A 140 -45.79 -11.70 -21.52
C PRO A 140 -44.69 -11.18 -20.57
N SER A 141 -43.91 -12.08 -19.97
CA SER A 141 -42.73 -11.70 -19.19
C SER A 141 -41.68 -11.05 -20.09
N VAL A 142 -41.04 -10.00 -19.57
CA VAL A 142 -39.98 -9.22 -20.23
C VAL A 142 -38.76 -10.09 -20.60
N ARG A 143 -38.50 -11.16 -19.84
CA ARG A 143 -37.39 -12.09 -20.13
C ARG A 143 -37.70 -13.10 -21.24
N SER A 144 -38.94 -13.56 -21.36
CA SER A 144 -39.30 -14.60 -22.34
C SER A 144 -39.79 -14.03 -23.68
N ASN A 145 -40.30 -12.79 -23.69
CA ASN A 145 -40.80 -12.13 -24.89
C ASN A 145 -40.00 -10.86 -25.17
N GLU A 146 -38.77 -11.03 -25.64
CA GLU A 146 -37.89 -9.93 -25.99
C GLU A 146 -38.47 -9.09 -27.13
N THR A 147 -38.66 -7.80 -26.87
CA THR A 147 -39.08 -6.85 -27.92
C THR A 147 -37.94 -6.65 -28.93
N GLU A 148 -38.25 -6.37 -30.20
CA GLU A 148 -37.25 -6.09 -31.24
C GLU A 148 -36.24 -5.00 -30.82
N GLN A 149 -36.73 -3.97 -30.12
CA GLN A 149 -35.92 -2.89 -29.55
C GLN A 149 -34.91 -3.40 -28.51
N GLN A 150 -35.29 -4.39 -27.69
CA GLN A 150 -34.41 -5.02 -26.71
C GLN A 150 -33.35 -5.88 -27.39
N GLN A 151 -33.70 -6.61 -28.45
CA GLN A 151 -32.74 -7.38 -29.24
C GLN A 151 -31.69 -6.46 -29.89
N ILE A 152 -32.13 -5.33 -30.48
CA ILE A 152 -31.23 -4.33 -31.06
C ILE A 152 -30.29 -3.77 -29.98
N ARG A 153 -30.83 -3.45 -28.80
CA ARG A 153 -30.06 -2.93 -27.66
C ARG A 153 -29.05 -3.96 -27.14
N ARG A 154 -29.43 -5.24 -27.04
CA ARG A 154 -28.51 -6.32 -26.66
C ARG A 154 -27.37 -6.45 -27.66
N ARG A 155 -27.68 -6.50 -28.97
CA ARG A 155 -26.66 -6.55 -30.04
C ARG A 155 -25.74 -5.33 -30.03
N PHE A 156 -26.24 -4.16 -29.65
CA PHE A 156 -25.44 -2.95 -29.49
C PHE A 156 -24.46 -3.07 -28.32
N PHE A 157 -24.93 -3.48 -27.14
CA PHE A 157 -24.07 -3.66 -25.97
C PHE A 157 -23.06 -4.79 -26.14
N GLU A 158 -23.45 -5.92 -26.75
CA GLU A 158 -22.51 -6.99 -27.11
C GLU A 158 -21.38 -6.51 -28.03
N LYS A 159 -21.66 -5.56 -28.93
CA LYS A 159 -20.61 -4.94 -29.77
C LYS A 159 -19.70 -4.01 -28.97
N MET A 160 -20.22 -3.33 -27.95
CA MET A 160 -19.46 -2.45 -27.07
C MET A 160 -18.59 -3.24 -26.07
N ASP A 161 -19.09 -4.35 -25.54
CA ASP A 161 -18.39 -5.22 -24.60
C ASP A 161 -17.28 -6.06 -25.27
N ARG A 162 -17.30 -6.17 -26.60
CA ARG A 162 -16.18 -6.71 -27.36
C ARG A 162 -15.00 -5.76 -27.21
N LYS A 163 -14.12 -6.09 -26.25
CA LYS A 163 -12.84 -5.41 -26.07
C LYS A 163 -12.12 -5.32 -27.42
N PRO A 164 -11.65 -4.13 -27.83
CA PRO A 164 -10.91 -3.99 -29.07
C PRO A 164 -9.73 -4.95 -29.04
N LYS A 165 -9.47 -5.63 -30.16
CA LYS A 165 -8.28 -6.49 -30.27
C LYS A 165 -7.07 -5.61 -29.96
N PRO A 166 -6.22 -5.99 -28.98
CA PRO A 166 -5.06 -5.18 -28.64
C PRO A 166 -4.21 -5.00 -29.91
N TRP A 167 -3.82 -3.76 -30.19
CA TRP A 167 -2.87 -3.48 -31.25
C TRP A 167 -1.55 -4.16 -30.88
N LEU A 168 -1.20 -5.19 -31.66
CA LEU A 168 0.05 -5.91 -31.51
C LEU A 168 1.07 -5.31 -32.48
N PRO A 169 2.35 -5.18 -32.10
CA PRO A 169 3.41 -4.83 -33.04
C PRO A 169 3.47 -5.87 -34.17
N LEU A 170 3.89 -5.44 -35.37
CA LEU A 170 3.85 -6.25 -36.59
C LEU A 170 4.55 -7.62 -36.44
N SER A 171 5.67 -7.66 -35.71
CA SER A 171 6.41 -8.88 -35.42
C SER A 171 5.62 -9.90 -34.60
N GLU A 172 4.90 -9.45 -33.56
CA GLU A 172 4.04 -10.30 -32.74
C GLU A 172 2.78 -10.72 -33.51
N PHE A 173 2.23 -9.84 -34.35
CA PHE A 173 1.10 -10.17 -35.20
C PHE A 173 1.44 -11.29 -36.20
N ILE A 174 2.63 -11.22 -36.82
CA ILE A 174 3.12 -12.26 -37.74
C ILE A 174 3.31 -13.58 -36.99
N LYS A 175 3.98 -13.57 -35.82
CA LYS A 175 4.15 -14.77 -34.97
C LYS A 175 2.80 -15.38 -34.56
N LYS A 176 1.82 -14.54 -34.21
CA LYS A 176 0.47 -14.95 -33.82
C LYS A 176 -0.34 -15.58 -34.96
N LYS A 177 -0.05 -15.17 -36.21
CA LYS A 177 -0.69 -15.66 -37.44
C LYS A 177 0.01 -16.86 -38.05
N GLN A 178 1.29 -17.06 -37.72
CA GLN A 178 2.07 -18.20 -38.19
C GLN A 178 1.46 -19.51 -37.67
N LYS A 179 1.32 -20.48 -38.57
CA LYS A 179 0.88 -21.84 -38.21
C LYS A 179 2.08 -22.59 -37.64
N GLY A 180 1.97 -23.09 -36.42
CA GLY A 180 3.08 -23.70 -35.67
C GLY A 180 3.74 -22.74 -34.66
N GLY A 181 4.58 -23.28 -33.78
CA GLY A 181 5.21 -22.54 -32.67
C GLY A 181 4.44 -22.59 -31.35
N GLU A 182 5.04 -22.05 -30.30
CA GLU A 182 4.56 -22.19 -28.91
C GLU A 182 3.18 -21.56 -28.68
N GLU A 183 2.89 -20.41 -29.30
CA GLU A 183 1.56 -19.78 -29.20
C GLU A 183 0.46 -20.55 -29.92
N TYR A 184 0.79 -21.18 -31.05
CA TYR A 184 -0.14 -22.01 -31.81
C TYR A 184 -0.47 -23.28 -31.04
N ALA A 185 0.57 -23.95 -30.50
CA ALA A 185 0.44 -25.11 -29.60
C ALA A 185 -0.42 -24.78 -28.37
N LYS A 186 -0.13 -23.68 -27.66
CA LYS A 186 -0.92 -23.23 -26.49
C LYS A 186 -2.42 -22.98 -26.77
N ARG A 187 -2.83 -22.75 -28.03
CA ARG A 187 -4.24 -22.58 -28.41
C ARG A 187 -4.89 -23.90 -28.81
N HIS A 188 -4.17 -24.75 -29.53
CA HIS A 188 -4.69 -25.99 -30.09
C HIS A 188 -4.56 -27.19 -29.12
N ASP A 189 -3.57 -27.18 -28.23
CA ASP A 189 -3.30 -28.27 -27.28
C ASP A 189 -4.09 -28.11 -25.97
N ARG A 190 -4.92 -27.09 -25.84
CA ARG A 190 -5.84 -27.01 -24.68
C ARG A 190 -6.86 -28.14 -24.81
N PRO A 191 -7.05 -28.96 -23.78
CA PRO A 191 -8.07 -29.99 -23.83
C PRO A 191 -9.42 -29.33 -24.05
N SER A 192 -10.08 -29.64 -25.18
CA SER A 192 -11.47 -29.26 -25.36
C SER A 192 -12.30 -30.04 -24.34
N PRO A 193 -13.28 -29.42 -23.65
CA PRO A 193 -14.19 -30.17 -22.80
C PRO A 193 -14.85 -31.25 -23.66
N ASN A 194 -14.76 -32.52 -23.23
CA ASN A 194 -15.47 -33.63 -23.86
C ASN A 194 -16.96 -33.33 -23.76
N THR A 195 -17.55 -32.80 -24.84
CA THR A 195 -18.99 -32.83 -25.04
C THR A 195 -19.33 -34.28 -25.34
N LEU A 196 -19.79 -35.01 -24.33
CA LEU A 196 -20.47 -36.29 -24.56
C LEU A 196 -21.75 -35.94 -25.33
N ASP A 197 -21.79 -36.28 -26.62
CA ASP A 197 -23.01 -36.22 -27.40
C ASP A 197 -23.99 -37.24 -26.79
N ILE A 198 -25.07 -36.72 -26.19
CA ILE A 198 -26.27 -37.46 -25.77
C ILE A 198 -27.33 -37.26 -26.85
#